data_AF-A0A8T4S703-F1
#
_entry.id   AF-A0A8T4S703-F1
#
_cell.length_a   1.000
_cell.length_b   1.000
_cell.length_c   1.000
_cell.angle_alpha   90.00
_cell.angle_beta   90.00
_cell.angle_gamma   90.00
#
_symmetry.space_group_name_H-M   'P 1'
#
loop_
_entity.id
_entity.type
_entity.pdbx_description
1 polymer ?
#
loop_
_entity_poly.entity_id
_entity_poly.type
_entity_poly.pdbx_seq_one_letter_code
_entity_poly.pdbx_strand_id
1 'polypeptide(L)'
;MKRIKGNRYAYAVENKWKKDKGPRQRVKEYLGKAISFDIVNEIVIPIKEEESRREIVQRLASNELIKRGFAHNGENLEKCGISFNEATMRFFSGGKEIRIAIEMNDGFLCSYMLERILLFKVKPDEDEREAGTRLAKLFVGSGLKPDDGSFVRFYQLS
;
A
#
# COMPACT_ATOMS: atom_id res chain seq x y z
N MET A 1 6.81 -3.44 -13.33
CA MET A 1 6.75 -2.03 -13.78
C MET A 1 6.90 -1.99 -15.30
N LYS A 2 6.23 -1.06 -16.01
CA LYS A 2 6.41 -0.84 -17.46
C LYS A 2 6.78 0.61 -17.74
N ARG A 3 7.67 0.86 -18.69
CA ARG A 3 8.02 2.21 -19.17
C ARG A 3 7.30 2.49 -20.50
N ILE A 4 6.60 3.61 -20.61
CA ILE A 4 5.90 4.05 -21.83
C ILE A 4 6.16 5.56 -21.99
N LYS A 5 6.80 5.96 -23.10
CA LYS A 5 7.11 7.38 -23.41
C LYS A 5 7.76 8.13 -22.24
N GLY A 6 8.78 7.52 -21.62
CA GLY A 6 9.51 8.10 -20.47
C GLY A 6 8.79 8.00 -19.11
N ASN A 7 7.49 7.69 -19.08
CA ASN A 7 6.74 7.53 -17.83
C ASN A 7 6.79 6.08 -17.32
N ARG A 8 6.82 5.92 -16.00
CA ARG A 8 6.78 4.63 -15.31
C ARG A 8 5.34 4.30 -14.88
N TYR A 9 4.94 3.05 -15.03
CA TYR A 9 3.60 2.57 -14.72
C TYR A 9 3.66 1.28 -13.89
N ALA A 10 2.83 1.22 -12.85
CA ALA A 10 2.74 0.09 -11.94
C ALA A 10 1.53 -0.79 -12.29
N TYR A 11 1.71 -2.10 -12.14
CA TYR A 11 0.71 -3.12 -12.44
C TYR A 11 0.76 -4.19 -11.36
N ALA A 12 -0.39 -4.65 -10.89
CA ALA A 12 -0.48 -5.88 -10.12
C ALA A 12 -0.33 -7.06 -11.08
N VAL A 13 0.53 -8.01 -10.72
CA VAL A 13 0.76 -9.23 -11.50
C VAL A 13 0.50 -10.47 -10.64
N GLU A 14 0.11 -11.55 -11.28
CA GLU A 14 0.01 -12.87 -10.67
C GLU A 14 0.89 -13.86 -11.44
N ASN A 15 1.62 -14.69 -10.69
CA ASN A 15 2.35 -15.81 -11.24
C ASN A 15 1.41 -17.01 -11.36
N LYS A 16 1.30 -17.58 -12.55
CA LYS A 16 0.65 -18.87 -12.79
C LYS A 16 1.68 -19.87 -13.26
N TRP A 17 1.76 -21.00 -12.57
CA TRP A 17 2.55 -22.14 -13.00
C TRP A 17 1.75 -22.97 -14.00
N LYS A 18 2.34 -23.26 -15.16
CA LYS A 18 1.81 -24.23 -16.14
C LYS A 18 2.82 -25.35 -16.27
N LYS A 19 2.37 -26.60 -16.08
CA LYS A 19 3.23 -27.81 -16.08
C LYS A 19 4.18 -27.86 -17.28
N ASP A 20 3.73 -27.49 -18.47
CA ASP A 20 4.53 -27.66 -19.70
C ASP A 20 5.20 -26.37 -20.21
N LYS A 21 4.88 -25.21 -19.63
CA LYS A 21 5.27 -23.89 -20.18
C LYS A 21 5.98 -22.98 -19.18
N GLY A 22 6.30 -23.52 -18.01
CA GLY A 22 6.94 -22.81 -16.91
C GLY A 22 6.05 -21.73 -16.27
N PRO A 23 6.64 -20.89 -15.40
CA PRO A 23 5.92 -19.79 -14.77
C PRO A 23 5.58 -18.71 -15.79
N ARG A 24 4.32 -18.25 -15.78
CA ARG A 24 3.84 -17.12 -16.60
C ARG A 24 3.26 -16.05 -15.70
N GLN A 25 3.63 -14.80 -15.99
CA GLN A 25 3.06 -13.64 -15.34
C GLN A 25 1.85 -13.14 -16.10
N ARG A 26 0.74 -12.94 -15.39
CA ARG A 26 -0.47 -12.28 -15.91
C ARG A 26 -0.64 -10.94 -15.21
N VAL A 27 -0.83 -9.88 -15.99
CA VAL A 27 -1.26 -8.58 -15.46
C VAL A 27 -2.70 -8.71 -14.95
N LYS A 28 -2.91 -8.39 -13.67
CA LYS A 28 -4.23 -8.39 -13.02
C LYS A 28 -4.88 -7.03 -13.08
N GLU A 29 -4.16 -5.99 -12.68
CA GLU A 29 -4.71 -4.64 -12.52
C GLU A 29 -3.67 -3.58 -12.87
N TYR A 30 -4.12 -2.46 -13.42
CA TYR A 30 -3.31 -1.26 -13.59
C TYR A 30 -3.39 -0.40 -12.32
N LEU A 31 -2.26 -0.20 -11.65
CA LEU A 31 -2.18 0.49 -10.35
C LEU A 31 -2.06 2.00 -10.49
N GLY A 32 -1.57 2.48 -11.64
CA GLY A 32 -1.39 3.92 -11.87
C GLY A 32 -0.02 4.30 -12.40
N LYS A 33 0.16 5.62 -12.54
CA LYS A 33 1.48 6.21 -12.82
C LYS A 33 2.38 6.00 -11.60
N ALA A 34 3.55 5.43 -11.82
CA ALA A 34 4.53 5.20 -10.77
C ALA A 34 5.37 6.46 -10.56
N ILE A 35 5.40 6.94 -9.32
CA ILE A 35 6.16 8.11 -8.90
C ILE A 35 6.96 7.75 -7.65
N SER A 36 8.08 8.43 -7.42
CA SER A 36 8.93 8.23 -6.25
C SER A 36 9.22 9.59 -5.61
N PHE A 37 9.34 9.59 -4.30
CA PHE A 37 9.74 10.76 -3.51
C PHE A 37 10.86 10.34 -2.58
N ASP A 38 11.85 11.21 -2.44
CA ASP A 38 12.94 11.01 -1.49
C ASP A 38 12.42 11.13 -0.05
N ILE A 39 13.08 10.41 0.85
CA ILE A 39 12.85 10.54 2.28
C ILE A 39 13.48 11.87 2.72
N VAL A 40 12.67 12.72 3.34
CA VAL A 40 13.07 14.04 3.84
C VAL A 40 12.83 14.21 5.34
N ASN A 41 12.08 13.29 5.95
CA ASN A 41 11.80 13.24 7.38
C ASN A 41 11.89 11.79 7.87
N GLU A 42 12.29 11.60 9.13
CA GLU A 42 12.27 10.28 9.80
C GLU A 42 11.21 10.20 10.90
N ILE A 43 10.32 11.18 10.98
CA ILE A 43 9.26 11.22 11.99
C ILE A 43 8.33 10.02 11.77
N VAL A 44 8.16 9.22 12.82
CA VAL A 44 7.20 8.12 12.88
C VAL A 44 6.26 8.40 14.03
N ILE A 45 4.97 8.52 13.73
CA ILE A 45 3.94 8.59 14.77
C ILE A 45 3.64 7.14 15.18
N PRO A 46 3.80 6.76 16.46
CA PRO A 46 3.54 5.40 16.90
C PRO A 46 2.06 5.05 16.74
N ILE A 47 1.82 3.78 16.43
CA ILE A 47 0.49 3.17 16.41
C ILE A 47 0.04 2.95 17.85
N LYS A 48 -1.23 3.24 18.14
CA LYS A 48 -1.78 3.08 19.49
C LYS A 48 -2.50 1.74 19.62
N GLU A 49 -2.57 1.17 20.82
CA GLU A 49 -3.14 -0.17 21.06
C GLU A 49 -4.65 -0.24 20.73
N GLU A 50 -5.34 0.87 20.92
CA GLU A 50 -6.77 1.04 20.68
C GLU A 50 -7.14 1.25 19.19
N GLU A 51 -6.16 1.41 18.30
CA GLU A 51 -6.43 1.64 16.88
C GLU A 51 -7.05 0.39 16.21
N SER A 52 -8.11 0.62 15.46
CA SER A 52 -8.75 -0.36 14.58
C SER A 52 -7.84 -0.73 13.40
N ARG A 53 -8.20 -1.80 12.67
CA ARG A 53 -7.50 -2.19 11.43
C ARG A 53 -7.36 -1.05 10.43
N ARG A 54 -8.40 -0.22 10.30
CA ARG A 54 -8.39 0.91 9.37
C ARG A 54 -7.41 1.97 9.84
N GLU A 55 -7.46 2.31 11.12
CA GLU A 55 -6.59 3.33 11.74
C GLU A 55 -5.12 2.91 11.69
N ILE A 56 -4.79 1.64 11.92
CA ILE A 56 -3.44 1.11 11.75
C ILE A 56 -2.92 1.36 10.33
N VAL A 57 -3.72 1.01 9.31
CA VAL A 57 -3.29 1.17 7.90
C VAL A 57 -3.23 2.64 7.50
N GLN A 58 -4.16 3.47 7.99
CA GLN A 58 -4.13 4.93 7.82
C GLN A 58 -2.83 5.50 8.40
N ARG A 59 -2.52 5.17 9.66
CA ARG A 59 -1.32 5.63 10.36
C ARG A 59 -0.05 5.23 9.61
N LEU A 60 0.05 3.98 9.16
CA LEU A 60 1.20 3.49 8.38
C LEU A 60 1.35 4.25 7.07
N ALA A 61 0.26 4.45 6.32
CA ALA A 61 0.27 5.20 5.06
C ALA A 61 0.69 6.66 5.30
N SER A 62 0.10 7.32 6.29
CA SER A 62 0.40 8.70 6.65
C SER A 62 1.85 8.87 7.08
N ASN A 63 2.37 7.99 7.94
CA ASN A 63 3.78 8.00 8.33
C ASN A 63 4.71 7.89 7.12
N GLU A 64 4.46 6.96 6.21
CA GLU A 64 5.31 6.80 5.02
C GLU A 64 5.21 7.97 4.04
N LEU A 65 4.07 8.65 3.95
CA LEU A 65 3.88 9.86 3.16
C LEU A 65 4.57 11.08 3.80
N ILE A 66 4.43 11.25 5.12
CA ILE A 66 5.06 12.34 5.88
C ILE A 66 6.59 12.22 5.84
N LYS A 67 7.15 11.01 5.96
CA LYS A 67 8.58 10.74 5.73
C LYS A 67 9.06 11.26 4.37
N ARG A 68 8.18 11.21 3.37
CA ARG A 68 8.43 11.66 2.00
C ARG A 68 8.00 13.11 1.76
N GLY A 69 7.74 13.87 2.82
CA GLY A 69 7.49 15.31 2.79
C GLY A 69 6.08 15.70 2.38
N PHE A 70 5.12 14.79 2.48
CA PHE A 70 3.71 15.19 2.48
C PHE A 70 3.39 15.91 3.78
N ALA A 71 2.57 16.96 3.71
CA ALA A 71 2.15 17.74 4.87
C ALA A 71 0.63 17.78 4.97
N HIS A 72 0.10 17.92 6.18
CA HIS A 72 -1.33 18.07 6.40
C HIS A 72 -1.82 19.40 5.82
N ASN A 73 -2.89 19.33 5.03
CA ASN A 73 -3.68 20.45 4.54
C ASN A 73 -5.16 20.10 4.76
N GLY A 74 -5.70 20.52 5.91
CA GLY A 74 -7.02 20.08 6.37
C GLY A 74 -7.04 18.57 6.62
N GLU A 75 -7.97 17.87 5.97
CA GLU A 75 -8.16 16.41 6.09
C GLU A 75 -7.25 15.58 5.15
N ASN A 76 -6.40 16.25 4.35
CA ASN A 76 -5.57 15.60 3.35
C ASN A 76 -4.08 15.77 3.65
N LEU A 77 -3.28 14.82 3.19
CA LEU A 77 -1.83 14.93 3.08
C LEU A 77 -1.47 15.35 1.65
N GLU A 78 -0.74 16.46 1.48
CA GLU A 78 -0.47 17.02 0.16
C GLU A 78 1.03 17.19 -0.14
N LYS A 79 1.41 16.91 -1.38
CA LYS A 79 2.73 17.19 -1.95
C LYS A 79 2.67 17.29 -3.47
N CYS A 80 3.30 18.31 -4.04
CA CYS A 80 3.46 18.46 -5.50
C CYS A 80 2.14 18.32 -6.30
N GLY A 81 1.04 18.86 -5.79
CA GLY A 81 -0.28 18.79 -6.43
C GLY A 81 -1.00 17.43 -6.30
N ILE A 82 -0.42 16.49 -5.57
CA ILE A 82 -1.03 15.22 -5.20
C ILE A 82 -1.52 15.32 -3.76
N SER A 83 -2.78 14.98 -3.53
CA SER A 83 -3.37 14.87 -2.20
C SER A 83 -3.75 13.42 -1.90
N PHE A 84 -3.57 13.00 -0.66
CA PHE A 84 -4.01 11.73 -0.12
C PHE A 84 -5.04 12.02 0.97
N ASN A 85 -6.24 11.48 0.80
CA ASN A 85 -7.30 11.62 1.80
C ASN A 85 -7.26 10.41 2.74
N GLU A 86 -6.93 10.65 4.00
CA GLU A 86 -6.76 9.59 5.00
C GLU A 86 -8.08 8.85 5.26
N ALA A 87 -9.20 9.56 5.27
CA ALA A 87 -10.51 8.97 5.53
C ALA A 87 -10.92 7.96 4.44
N THR A 88 -10.68 8.27 3.16
CA THR A 88 -11.07 7.42 2.02
C THR A 88 -9.96 6.49 1.54
N MET A 89 -8.70 6.72 1.93
CA MET A 89 -7.53 5.97 1.48
C MET A 89 -7.32 6.07 -0.05
N ARG A 90 -7.63 7.25 -0.62
CA ARG A 90 -7.55 7.54 -2.07
C ARG A 90 -6.66 8.75 -2.35
N PHE A 91 -6.13 8.79 -3.57
CA PHE A 91 -5.28 9.89 -4.06
C PHE A 91 -6.06 10.78 -5.03
N PHE A 92 -5.80 12.08 -4.97
CA PHE A 92 -6.42 13.09 -5.82
C PHE A 92 -5.37 14.05 -6.39
N SER A 93 -5.72 14.69 -7.50
CA SER A 93 -4.95 15.82 -8.08
C SER A 93 -5.93 16.78 -8.72
N GLY A 94 -5.84 18.07 -8.35
CA GLY A 94 -6.78 19.09 -8.83
C GLY A 94 -8.25 18.72 -8.56
N GLY A 95 -8.53 18.12 -7.40
CA GLY A 95 -9.88 17.72 -6.97
C GLY A 95 -10.44 16.44 -7.62
N LYS A 96 -9.69 15.76 -8.51
CA LYS A 96 -10.12 14.51 -9.15
C LYS A 96 -9.37 13.32 -8.58
N GLU A 97 -10.06 12.21 -8.34
CA GLU A 97 -9.41 10.95 -7.94
C GLU A 97 -8.47 10.48 -9.06
N ILE A 98 -7.26 10.06 -8.68
CA ILE A 98 -6.23 9.60 -9.61
C ILE A 98 -5.72 8.22 -9.21
N ARG A 99 -5.37 7.42 -10.22
CA ARG A 99 -4.61 6.19 -10.02
C ARG A 99 -3.12 6.49 -10.07
N ILE A 100 -2.49 6.48 -8.91
CA ILE A 100 -1.04 6.59 -8.75
C ILE A 100 -0.51 5.48 -7.86
N ALA A 101 0.76 5.16 -8.08
CA ALA A 101 1.52 4.22 -7.29
C ALA A 101 2.79 4.92 -6.81
N ILE A 102 2.83 5.25 -5.53
CA ILE A 102 4.01 5.86 -4.91
C ILE A 102 4.96 4.73 -4.55
N GLU A 103 6.09 4.68 -5.24
CA GLU A 103 7.18 3.74 -4.97
C GLU A 103 7.77 4.05 -3.59
N MET A 104 7.73 3.06 -2.71
CA MET A 104 8.28 3.17 -1.37
C MET A 104 8.67 1.80 -0.83
N ASN A 105 9.80 1.77 -0.11
CA ASN A 105 10.37 0.54 0.40
C ASN A 105 10.49 -0.50 -0.74
N ASP A 106 9.98 -1.71 -0.53
CA ASP A 106 10.02 -2.81 -1.51
C ASP A 106 8.70 -2.94 -2.31
N GLY A 107 7.87 -1.89 -2.32
CA GLY A 107 6.51 -1.93 -2.88
C GLY A 107 5.99 -0.59 -3.38
N PHE A 108 4.65 -0.52 -3.49
CA PHE A 108 3.95 0.66 -4.00
C PHE A 108 2.71 0.98 -3.16
N LEU A 109 2.69 2.18 -2.59
CA LEU A 109 1.52 2.71 -1.93
C LEU A 109 0.54 3.22 -3.00
N CYS A 110 -0.59 2.55 -3.11
CA CYS A 110 -1.69 2.93 -3.97
C CYS A 110 -3.02 2.49 -3.38
N SER A 111 -4.11 3.14 -3.80
CA SER A 111 -5.48 2.85 -3.38
C SER A 111 -5.83 1.36 -3.46
N TYR A 112 -5.36 0.67 -4.52
CA TYR A 112 -5.58 -0.77 -4.72
C TYR A 112 -4.93 -1.63 -3.63
N MET A 113 -3.67 -1.35 -3.26
CA MET A 113 -2.97 -2.14 -2.25
C MET A 113 -3.54 -1.91 -0.86
N LEU A 114 -3.88 -0.66 -0.55
CA LEU A 114 -4.53 -0.28 0.71
C LEU A 114 -5.87 -1.01 0.88
N GLU A 115 -6.69 -1.03 -0.18
CA GLU A 115 -7.95 -1.74 -0.17
C GLU A 115 -7.77 -3.25 0.03
N ARG A 116 -6.77 -3.88 -0.62
CA ARG A 116 -6.50 -5.30 -0.43
C ARG A 116 -6.03 -5.67 0.98
N ILE A 117 -5.29 -4.77 1.64
CA ILE A 117 -4.92 -4.95 3.05
C ILE A 117 -6.19 -4.87 3.92
N LEU A 118 -7.02 -3.84 3.72
CA LEU A 118 -8.25 -3.64 4.51
C LEU A 118 -9.28 -4.74 4.30
N LEU A 119 -9.37 -5.31 3.09
CA LEU A 119 -10.25 -6.43 2.77
C LEU A 119 -9.65 -7.80 3.10
N PHE A 120 -8.45 -7.85 3.67
CA PHE A 120 -7.85 -9.11 4.10
C PHE A 120 -8.75 -9.80 5.13
N LYS A 121 -8.98 -11.09 4.93
CA LYS A 121 -9.65 -11.99 5.88
C LYS A 121 -8.93 -13.32 5.83
N VAL A 122 -8.84 -14.00 6.98
CA VAL A 122 -8.36 -15.37 7.04
C VAL A 122 -9.40 -16.28 6.39
N LYS A 123 -8.95 -17.22 5.55
CA LYS A 123 -9.87 -18.18 4.94
C LYS A 123 -10.14 -19.36 5.90
N PRO A 124 -11.32 -19.99 5.85
CA PRO A 124 -11.65 -21.09 6.77
C PRO A 124 -10.71 -22.29 6.71
N ASP A 125 -10.05 -22.51 5.56
CA ASP A 125 -9.16 -23.63 5.26
C ASP A 125 -7.67 -23.28 5.31
N GLU A 126 -7.33 -22.03 5.61
CA GLU A 126 -5.96 -21.52 5.60
C GLU A 126 -5.39 -21.54 7.01
N ASP A 127 -4.20 -22.13 7.19
CA ASP A 127 -3.52 -22.11 8.48
C ASP A 127 -2.94 -20.72 8.81
N GLU A 128 -2.59 -20.50 10.08
CA GLU A 128 -2.06 -19.22 10.55
C GLU A 128 -0.80 -18.78 9.81
N ARG A 129 0.06 -19.72 9.43
CA ARG A 129 1.32 -19.45 8.76
C ARG A 129 1.07 -19.01 7.31
N GLU A 130 0.15 -19.67 6.62
CA GLU A 130 -0.26 -19.32 5.27
C GLU A 130 -0.94 -17.95 5.23
N ALA A 131 -1.89 -17.72 6.13
CA ALA A 131 -2.61 -16.45 6.25
C ALA A 131 -1.66 -15.30 6.63
N GLY A 132 -0.79 -15.52 7.62
CA GLY A 132 0.26 -14.55 8.01
C GLY A 132 1.21 -14.24 6.86
N THR A 133 1.65 -15.26 6.12
CA THR A 133 2.50 -15.07 4.92
C THR A 133 1.79 -14.28 3.83
N ARG A 134 0.49 -14.52 3.62
CA ARG A 134 -0.31 -13.78 2.64
C ARG A 134 -0.51 -12.33 3.06
N LEU A 135 -0.73 -12.05 4.34
CA LEU A 135 -0.81 -10.69 4.87
C LEU A 135 0.53 -9.96 4.73
N ALA A 136 1.64 -10.60 5.11
CA ALA A 136 2.99 -10.03 4.98
C ALA A 136 3.30 -9.64 3.53
N LYS A 137 2.93 -10.49 2.56
CA LYS A 137 3.06 -10.17 1.13
C LYS A 137 2.25 -8.93 0.70
N LEU A 138 1.09 -8.68 1.32
CA LEU A 138 0.31 -7.48 1.04
C LEU A 138 0.99 -6.22 1.59
N PHE A 139 1.52 -6.26 2.81
CA PHE A 139 2.27 -5.15 3.40
C PHE A 139 3.56 -4.83 2.64
N VAL A 140 4.36 -5.86 2.32
CA VAL A 140 5.56 -5.68 1.48
C VAL A 140 5.19 -5.08 0.12
N GLY A 141 4.17 -5.62 -0.54
CA GLY A 141 3.72 -5.13 -1.84
C GLY A 141 3.14 -3.71 -1.82
N SER A 142 2.55 -3.28 -0.71
CA SER A 142 2.05 -1.91 -0.52
C SER A 142 3.16 -0.93 -0.17
N GLY A 143 4.36 -1.44 0.14
CA GLY A 143 5.46 -0.63 0.63
C GLY A 143 5.26 -0.14 2.07
N LEU A 144 4.24 -0.63 2.78
CA LEU A 144 4.03 -0.33 4.20
C LEU A 144 4.84 -1.31 5.07
N LYS A 145 5.52 -0.78 6.08
CA LYS A 145 6.33 -1.56 7.02
C LYS A 145 5.75 -1.42 8.44
N PRO A 146 4.76 -2.25 8.83
CA PRO A 146 4.36 -2.33 10.23
C PRO A 146 5.49 -2.90 11.07
N ASP A 147 5.60 -2.46 12.32
CA ASP A 147 6.35 -3.20 13.34
C ASP A 147 5.62 -4.49 13.72
N ASP A 148 6.31 -5.39 14.43
CA ASP A 148 5.78 -6.71 14.81
C ASP A 148 4.47 -6.60 15.61
N GLY A 149 4.37 -5.64 16.54
CA GLY A 149 3.18 -5.42 17.37
C GLY A 149 1.99 -4.99 16.53
N SER A 150 2.17 -3.99 15.68
CA SER A 150 1.14 -3.50 14.76
C SER A 150 0.70 -4.56 13.75
N PHE A 151 1.62 -5.39 13.27
CA PHE A 151 1.31 -6.49 12.36
C PHE A 151 0.45 -7.56 13.03
N VAL A 152 0.87 -8.03 14.22
CA VAL A 152 0.11 -9.04 14.99
C VAL A 152 -1.26 -8.50 15.35
N ARG A 153 -1.35 -7.24 15.80
CA ARG A 153 -2.61 -6.58 16.13
C ARG A 153 -3.55 -6.52 14.93
N PHE A 154 -3.05 -6.09 13.77
CA PHE A 154 -3.85 -6.06 12.54
C PHE A 154 -4.37 -7.46 12.19
N TYR A 155 -3.51 -8.48 12.30
CA TYR A 155 -3.87 -9.87 12.02
C TYR A 155 -4.93 -10.42 12.98
N GLN A 156 -4.84 -10.15 14.28
CA GLN A 156 -5.82 -10.59 15.28
C GLN A 156 -7.22 -10.00 15.07
N LEU A 157 -7.29 -8.81 14.47
CA LEU A 157 -8.55 -8.15 14.12
C LEU A 157 -9.12 -8.62 12.76
N SER A 158 -8.44 -9.53 12.05
CA SER A 158 -8.69 -9.85 10.63
C SER A 158 -9.66 -11.00 10.35
#